data_AF-A0A645HZB2-F1
#
_entry.id   AF-A0A645HZB2-F1
#
_cell.length_a   1.000
_cell.length_b   1.000
_cell.length_c   1.000
_cell.angle_alpha   90.00
_cell.angle_beta   90.00
_cell.angle_gamma   90.00
#
_symmetry.space_group_name_H-M   'P 1'
#
loop_
_entity.id
_entity.type
_entity.pdbx_description
1 polymer ?
#
loop_
_entity_poly.entity_id
_entity_poly.type
_entity_poly.pdbx_seq_one_letter_code
_entity_poly.pdbx_strand_id
1 'polypeptide(L)'
;MPGRVYWALHGHRWVKAKARRLVLRLNINTLDKEDAQQLEANAIGQVELVLQEAIPAAPFTQARQLGSLILVDTASNATAGAALVN
;
A
#
# COMPACT_ATOMS: atom_id res chain seq x y z
N MET A 1 3.72 -6.30 -5.50
CA MET A 1 4.33 -6.25 -6.85
C MET A 1 3.37 -5.61 -7.85
N PRO A 2 3.88 -4.91 -8.88
CA PRO A 2 3.04 -4.35 -9.93
C PRO A 2 2.09 -5.41 -10.52
N GLY A 3 0.85 -5.02 -10.76
CA GLY A 3 -0.21 -5.90 -11.27
C GLY A 3 -0.93 -6.74 -10.20
N ARG A 4 -0.33 -6.97 -9.03
CA ARG A 4 -0.92 -7.80 -7.96
C ARG A 4 -2.12 -7.12 -7.32
N VAL A 5 -3.16 -7.90 -7.07
CA VAL A 5 -4.40 -7.44 -6.42
C VAL A 5 -4.40 -7.90 -4.97
N TYR A 6 -4.85 -7.02 -4.10
CA TYR A 6 -4.98 -7.21 -2.66
C TYR A 6 -6.40 -6.87 -2.23
N TRP A 7 -6.83 -7.42 -1.11
CA TRP A 7 -7.85 -6.80 -0.29
C TRP A 7 -7.23 -5.62 0.45
N ALA A 8 -7.88 -4.46 0.41
CA ALA A 8 -7.50 -3.30 1.22
C ALA A 8 -8.59 -3.07 2.27
N LEU A 9 -8.21 -3.16 3.54
CA LEU A 9 -9.04 -2.74 4.66
C LEU A 9 -8.78 -1.26 4.94
N HIS A 10 -9.81 -0.43 4.77
CA HIS A 10 -9.80 1.00 5.07
C HIS A 10 -10.95 1.30 6.05
N GLY A 11 -10.60 1.68 7.29
CA GLY A 11 -11.57 1.71 8.38
C GLY A 11 -12.25 0.33 8.54
N HIS A 12 -13.55 0.26 8.26
CA HIS A 12 -14.32 -0.98 8.29
C HIS A 12 -14.69 -1.51 6.88
N ARG A 13 -14.20 -0.87 5.81
CA ARG A 13 -14.52 -1.24 4.42
C ARG A 13 -13.40 -2.10 3.82
N TRP A 14 -13.81 -3.18 3.16
CA TRP A 14 -12.95 -3.98 2.31
C TRP A 14 -13.15 -3.58 0.85
N VAL A 15 -12.07 -3.24 0.15
CA VAL A 15 -12.10 -2.91 -1.28
C VAL A 15 -10.94 -3.62 -1.98
N LYS A 16 -11.10 -4.07 -3.23
CA LYS A 16 -9.96 -4.58 -3.99
C LYS A 16 -9.04 -3.44 -4.39
N ALA A 17 -7.75 -3.62 -4.16
CA ALA A 17 -6.70 -2.68 -4.54
C ALA A 17 -5.69 -3.38 -5.44
N LYS A 18 -5.45 -2.82 -6.62
CA LYS A 18 -4.40 -3.27 -7.53
C LYS A 18 -3.16 -2.39 -7.37
N ALA A 19 -2.01 -2.99 -7.11
CA ALA A 19 -0.74 -2.28 -7.15
C ALA A 19 -0.40 -1.94 -8.60
N ARG A 20 -0.50 -0.67 -8.99
CA ARG A 20 -0.21 -0.23 -10.35
C ARG A 20 1.29 -0.24 -10.62
N ARG A 21 2.06 0.38 -9.74
CA ARG A 21 3.53 0.44 -9.82
C ARG A 21 4.16 0.71 -8.46
N LEU A 22 5.43 0.32 -8.34
CA LEU A 22 6.36 0.82 -7.32
C LEU A 22 7.01 2.08 -7.88
N VAL A 23 6.88 3.20 -7.17
CA VAL A 23 7.46 4.49 -7.56
C VAL A 23 8.91 4.55 -7.11
N LEU A 24 9.18 4.16 -5.88
CA LEU A 24 10.52 4.05 -5.32
C LEU A 24 10.53 3.11 -4.12
N ARG A 25 11.69 2.54 -3.81
CA ARG A 25 11.99 1.89 -2.53
C ARG A 25 12.85 2.82 -1.69
N LEU A 26 12.68 2.77 -0.37
CA LEU A 26 13.60 3.38 0.58
C LEU A 26 14.54 2.31 1.14
N ASN A 27 15.83 2.61 1.15
CA ASN A 27 16.79 1.85 1.93
C ASN A 27 16.50 2.08 3.41
N ILE A 28 16.16 1.03 4.16
CA ILE A 28 15.75 1.19 5.57
C ILE A 28 16.90 1.61 6.50
N ASN A 29 18.15 1.43 6.07
CA ASN A 29 19.32 1.79 6.88
C ASN A 29 19.83 3.20 6.57
N THR A 30 19.75 3.62 5.31
CA THR A 30 20.32 4.92 4.86
C THR A 30 19.27 5.97 4.51
N LEU A 31 18.00 5.55 4.33
CA LEU A 31 16.89 6.37 3.83
C LEU A 31 17.02 6.84 2.38
N ASP A 32 17.99 6.31 1.64
CA ASP A 32 18.17 6.62 0.23
C ASP A 32 17.01 6.08 -0.61
N LYS A 33 16.66 6.83 -1.65
CA LYS A 33 15.67 6.42 -2.66
C LYS A 33 16.34 5.55 -3.70
N GLU A 34 15.78 4.38 -3.92
CA GLU A 34 16.31 3.38 -4.84
C GLU A 34 15.24 2.99 -5.87
N ASP A 35 15.67 2.79 -7.11
CA ASP A 35 14.84 2.15 -8.12
C ASP A 35 14.62 0.68 -7.76
N ALA A 36 13.37 0.25 -7.81
CA ALA A 36 12.99 -1.12 -7.56
C ALA A 36 11.73 -1.48 -8.33
N GLN A 37 11.62 -2.76 -8.71
CA GLN A 37 10.42 -3.29 -9.34
C GLN A 37 9.48 -3.96 -8.33
N GLN A 38 9.97 -4.26 -7.13
CA GLN A 38 9.22 -4.93 -6.07
C GLN A 38 9.67 -4.49 -4.66
N LEU A 39 8.78 -4.70 -3.69
CA LEU A 39 9.06 -4.57 -2.26
C LEU A 39 9.11 -5.97 -1.67
N GLU A 40 10.23 -6.29 -1.02
CA GLU A 40 10.38 -7.49 -0.20
C GLU A 40 9.68 -7.31 1.16
N ALA A 41 9.57 -8.40 1.92
CA ALA A 41 9.14 -8.32 3.31
C ALA A 41 10.03 -7.32 4.09
N ASN A 42 9.39 -6.49 4.92
CA ASN A 42 10.02 -5.42 5.69
C ASN A 42 10.61 -4.25 4.88
N ALA A 43 10.43 -4.21 3.55
CA ALA A 43 10.82 -3.06 2.74
C ALA A 43 9.77 -1.93 2.84
N ILE A 44 10.24 -0.69 2.70
CA ILE A 44 9.39 0.51 2.64
C ILE A 44 9.51 1.11 1.23
N GLY A 45 8.41 1.61 0.69
CA GLY A 45 8.43 2.28 -0.59
C GLY A 45 7.14 3.03 -0.88
N GLN A 46 7.18 3.86 -1.92
CA GLN A 46 6.01 4.57 -2.41
C GLN A 46 5.38 3.76 -3.54
N VAL A 47 4.10 3.43 -3.41
CA VAL A 47 3.36 2.66 -4.41
C VAL A 47 2.15 3.45 -4.90
N GLU A 48 1.75 3.20 -6.15
CA GLU A 48 0.45 3.63 -6.64
C GLU A 48 -0.53 2.47 -6.56
N LEU A 49 -1.67 2.69 -5.91
CA LEU A 49 -2.76 1.74 -5.82
C LEU A 49 -3.96 2.24 -6.63
N VAL A 50 -4.58 1.34 -7.37
CA VAL A 50 -5.87 1.58 -8.03
C VAL A 50 -6.93 0.79 -7.27
N LEU A 51 -7.96 1.47 -6.78
CA LEU A 51 -9.04 0.86 -6.02
C LEU A 51 -10.20 0.50 -6.96
N GLN A 52 -10.84 -0.63 -6.70
CA GLN A 52 -12.03 -1.05 -7.45
C GLN A 52 -13.24 -0.14 -7.20
N GLU A 53 -13.30 0.48 -6.02
CA GLU A 53 -14.33 1.43 -5.64
C GLU A 53 -13.71 2.64 -4.93
N ALA A 54 -14.38 3.79 -5.02
CA ALA A 54 -13.97 4.98 -4.30
C ALA A 54 -14.16 4.80 -2.78
N ILE A 55 -13.18 5.29 -2.02
CA ILE A 55 -13.23 5.41 -0.57
C ILE A 55 -13.00 6.87 -0.16
N PRO A 56 -13.52 7.31 0.98
CA PRO A 56 -13.06 8.55 1.60
C PRO A 56 -11.58 8.40 1.94
N ALA A 57 -10.73 9.24 1.37
CA ALA A 57 -9.30 9.23 1.63
C ALA A 57 -8.81 10.65 1.93
N ALA A 58 -7.89 10.76 2.87
CA ALA A 58 -7.16 11.98 3.18
C ALA A 58 -5.72 11.61 3.55
N PRO A 59 -4.75 12.53 3.43
CA PRO A 59 -3.39 12.27 3.87
C PRO A 59 -3.34 11.78 5.32
N PHE A 60 -2.53 10.77 5.59
CA PHE A 60 -2.39 10.18 6.92
C PHE A 60 -2.00 11.20 7.99
N THR A 61 -1.22 12.21 7.61
CA THR A 61 -0.79 13.32 8.47
C THR A 61 -1.95 14.24 8.88
N GLN A 62 -3.04 14.28 8.10
CA GLN A 62 -4.23 15.07 8.39
C GLN A 62 -5.30 14.23 9.12
N ALA A 63 -5.54 13.01 8.67
CA ALA A 63 -6.55 12.13 9.26
C ALA A 63 -6.08 10.67 9.23
N ARG A 64 -5.54 10.17 10.36
CA ARG A 64 -4.98 8.82 10.47
C ARG A 64 -5.95 7.71 10.06
N GLN A 65 -7.23 7.84 10.44
CA GLN A 65 -8.25 6.85 10.07
C GLN A 65 -8.53 6.82 8.57
N LEU A 66 -8.54 7.98 7.89
CA LEU A 66 -8.83 8.07 6.46
C LEU A 66 -7.58 7.83 5.59
N GLY A 67 -6.39 7.96 6.17
CA GLY A 67 -5.13 7.81 5.47
C GLY A 67 -4.40 6.49 5.72
N SER A 68 -5.02 5.50 6.36
CA SER A 68 -4.39 4.19 6.61
C SER A 68 -5.17 3.05 5.95
N LEU A 69 -4.43 2.10 5.38
CA LEU A 69 -4.96 0.87 4.82
C LEU A 69 -4.11 -0.33 5.23
N ILE A 70 -4.74 -1.48 5.42
CA ILE A 70 -4.04 -2.78 5.51
C ILE A 70 -4.27 -3.53 4.20
N LEU A 71 -3.19 -3.98 3.57
CA LEU A 71 -3.23 -4.83 2.39
C LEU A 71 -3.16 -6.29 2.80
N VAL A 72 -4.12 -7.08 2.35
CA VAL A 72 -4.25 -8.51 2.62
C VAL A 72 -4.22 -9.25 1.29
N ASP A 73 -3.40 -10.30 1.22
CA ASP A 73 -3.27 -11.13 0.02
C ASP A 73 -4.56 -11.91 -0.24
N THR A 74 -5.06 -11.86 -1.47
CA THR A 74 -6.35 -12.48 -1.83
C THR A 74 -6.31 -13.99 -1.93
N ALA A 75 -5.11 -14.60 -2.03
CA ALA A 75 -4.96 -16.05 -2.16
C ALA A 75 -4.70 -16.71 -0.79
N SER A 76 -3.84 -16.11 0.03
CA SER A 76 -3.46 -16.68 1.34
C SER A 76 -4.21 -16.10 2.53
N ASN A 77 -4.92 -14.98 2.36
CA ASN A 77 -5.49 -14.17 3.45
C ASN A 77 -4.46 -13.63 4.45
N ALA A 78 -3.17 -13.69 4.13
CA ALA A 78 -2.12 -13.12 4.97
C ALA A 78 -2.04 -11.60 4.79
N THR A 79 -1.76 -10.87 5.87
CA THR A 79 -1.42 -9.45 5.79
C THR A 79 -0.14 -9.29 4.97
N ALA A 80 -0.25 -8.62 3.83
CA ALA A 80 0.85 -8.39 2.89
C ALA A 80 1.60 -7.08 3.18
N GLY A 81 0.94 -6.10 3.82
CA GLY A 81 1.57 -4.84 4.21
C GLY A 81 0.59 -3.81 4.74
N ALA A 82 1.12 -2.68 5.19
CA ALA A 82 0.34 -1.49 5.54
C ALA A 82 0.66 -0.37 4.54
N ALA A 83 -0.32 0.48 4.25
CA ALA A 83 -0.17 1.63 3.39
C ALA A 83 -0.67 2.89 4.08
N LEU A 84 0.07 3.98 3.90
CA LEU A 84 -0.27 5.31 4.35
C LEU A 84 -0.52 6.18 3.12
N VAL A 85 -1.62 6.93 3.12
CA VAL A 85 -1.93 7.91 2.08
C VAL A 85 -1.09 9.16 2.33
N ASN A 86 -0.40 9.63 1.29
CA ASN A 86 0.44 10.84 1.31
C ASN A 86 -0.31 12.04 0.73
#